data_AF-A0AA44YJ37-F1
#
_entry.id   AF-A0AA44YJ37-F1
#
_cell.length_a   1.000
_cell.length_b   1.000
_cell.length_c   1.000
_cell.angle_alpha   90.00
_cell.angle_beta   90.00
_cell.angle_gamma   90.00
#
_symmetry.space_group_name_H-M   'P 1'
#
loop_
_entity.id
_entity.type
_entity.pdbx_description
1 polymer ?
#
loop_
_entity_poly.entity_id
_entity_poly.type
_entity_poly.pdbx_seq_one_letter_code
_entity_poly.pdbx_strand_id
1 'polypeptide(L)'
;MVQRYNPDYVMHAARFAPFAREAQHGEFVKFFDYEVLKADRDALAQRIERLSGMLTESRVATKSAEERADALAVENAARGEIIERLIGIFTASGYHAMQNSHDPCSSLLFDAFQVIRQPATDAALAAIQEQAIEDAVKKVLSVDTIASTAVISHLLRTYATELREAK
;
A
#
# COMPACT_ATOMS: atom_id res chain seq x y z
N MET A 1 -51.73 31.25 -40.86
CA MET A 1 -50.77 32.22 -41.43
C MET A 1 -49.82 31.44 -42.32
N VAL A 2 -49.86 31.65 -43.64
CA VAL A 2 -48.99 30.93 -44.58
C VAL A 2 -47.60 31.58 -44.53
N GLN A 3 -46.60 30.85 -44.03
CA GLN A 3 -45.22 31.32 -44.06
C GLN A 3 -44.68 31.21 -45.48
N ARG A 4 -44.25 32.34 -46.05
CA ARG A 4 -43.64 32.38 -47.38
C ARG A 4 -42.19 31.88 -47.25
N TYR A 5 -41.89 30.79 -47.95
CA TYR A 5 -40.54 30.24 -48.04
C TYR A 5 -39.62 31.26 -48.72
N ASN A 6 -38.58 31.69 -48.00
CA ASN A 6 -37.57 32.60 -48.54
C ASN A 6 -36.25 31.82 -48.70
N PRO A 7 -35.89 31.38 -49.91
CA PRO A 7 -34.75 30.48 -50.16
C PRO A 7 -33.39 31.09 -49.77
N ASP A 8 -33.28 32.42 -49.75
CA ASP A 8 -32.03 33.10 -49.40
C ASP A 8 -31.67 32.96 -47.91
N TYR A 9 -32.66 32.73 -47.04
CA TYR A 9 -32.42 32.51 -45.60
C TYR A 9 -31.87 31.10 -45.31
N VAL A 10 -32.14 30.13 -46.20
CA VAL A 10 -31.68 28.74 -46.08
C VAL A 10 -30.18 28.63 -46.39
N MET A 11 -29.68 29.45 -47.31
CA MET A 11 -28.28 29.38 -47.74
C MET A 11 -27.28 29.93 -46.70
N HIS A 12 -27.73 30.86 -45.83
CA HIS A 12 -26.92 31.35 -44.70
C HIS A 12 -27.05 30.49 -43.44
N ALA A 13 -28.21 29.86 -43.21
CA ALA A 13 -28.44 28.99 -42.06
C ALA A 13 -27.87 27.57 -42.24
N ALA A 14 -27.82 27.05 -43.47
CA ALA A 14 -27.30 25.71 -43.76
C ALA A 14 -25.79 25.54 -43.48
N ARG A 15 -25.03 26.64 -43.39
CA ARG A 15 -23.60 26.58 -43.01
C ARG A 15 -23.37 26.28 -41.53
N PHE A 16 -24.36 26.50 -40.67
CA PHE A 16 -24.24 26.30 -39.22
C PHE A 16 -25.20 25.25 -38.65
N ALA A 17 -26.14 24.76 -39.47
CA ALA A 17 -27.12 23.74 -39.11
C ALA A 17 -26.58 22.30 -38.87
N PRO A 18 -25.37 21.86 -39.31
CA PRO A 18 -24.93 20.51 -38.96
C PRO A 18 -24.53 20.35 -37.47
N PHE A 19 -24.39 21.46 -36.73
CA PHE A 19 -23.77 21.45 -35.40
C PHE A 19 -24.74 21.76 -34.24
N ALA A 20 -26.00 22.09 -34.54
CA ALA A 20 -26.98 22.46 -33.52
C ALA A 20 -28.33 21.80 -33.83
N ARG A 21 -28.60 20.67 -33.18
CA ARG A 21 -29.98 20.28 -32.87
C ARG A 21 -30.31 20.78 -31.47
N GLU A 22 -31.59 20.92 -31.17
CA GLU A 22 -32.09 21.55 -29.94
C GLU A 22 -32.09 20.60 -28.74
N ALA A 23 -31.75 21.17 -27.58
CA ALA A 23 -31.94 20.58 -26.26
C ALA A 23 -33.34 20.90 -25.69
N GLN A 24 -33.97 19.94 -25.01
CA GLN A 24 -34.65 20.24 -23.74
C GLN A 24 -33.76 19.87 -22.53
N HIS A 25 -32.83 18.90 -22.67
CA HIS A 25 -31.71 18.60 -21.76
C HIS A 25 -30.58 17.85 -22.52
N GLY A 26 -30.20 18.31 -23.72
CA GLY A 26 -29.24 17.64 -24.60
C GLY A 26 -28.38 18.63 -25.38
N GLU A 27 -27.30 19.11 -24.76
CA GLU A 27 -26.32 19.97 -25.42
C GLU A 27 -25.49 19.16 -26.43
N PHE A 28 -25.36 19.68 -27.66
CA PHE A 28 -24.53 19.06 -28.68
C PHE A 28 -23.06 19.37 -28.40
N VAL A 29 -22.32 18.34 -27.99
CA VAL A 29 -20.85 18.39 -27.86
C VAL A 29 -20.26 18.56 -29.27
N LYS A 30 -19.41 19.57 -29.48
CA LYS A 30 -18.75 19.75 -30.78
C LYS A 30 -17.90 18.51 -31.08
N PHE A 31 -17.82 18.12 -32.34
CA PHE A 31 -17.11 16.89 -32.74
C PHE A 31 -15.67 16.81 -32.19
N PHE A 32 -14.95 17.94 -32.19
CA PHE A 32 -13.60 18.03 -31.59
C PHE A 32 -13.60 17.77 -30.08
N ASP A 33 -14.60 18.24 -29.34
CA ASP A 33 -14.71 18.00 -27.89
C ASP A 33 -15.03 16.52 -27.60
N TYR A 34 -15.76 15.84 -28.48
CA TYR A 34 -16.03 14.40 -28.36
C TYR A 34 -14.77 13.54 -28.60
N GLU A 35 -13.92 13.90 -29.57
CA GLU A 35 -12.66 13.19 -29.79
C GLU A 35 -11.73 13.31 -28.60
N VAL A 36 -11.64 14.50 -27.98
CA VAL A 36 -10.87 14.73 -26.75
C VAL A 36 -11.42 13.91 -25.59
N LEU A 37 -12.74 13.96 -25.35
CA LEU A 37 -13.39 13.16 -24.30
C LEU A 37 -13.17 11.65 -24.48
N LYS A 38 -13.21 11.17 -25.72
CA LYS A 38 -12.96 9.76 -26.03
C LYS A 38 -11.50 9.39 -25.75
N ALA A 39 -10.55 10.23 -26.14
CA ALA A 39 -9.13 10.03 -25.84
C ALA A 39 -8.87 10.01 -24.33
N ASP A 40 -9.47 10.92 -23.56
CA ASP A 40 -9.35 10.96 -22.11
C ASP A 40 -9.95 9.71 -21.45
N ARG A 41 -11.12 9.27 -21.91
CA ARG A 41 -11.74 8.01 -21.45
C ARG A 41 -10.84 6.81 -21.72
N ASP A 42 -10.25 6.72 -22.91
CA ASP A 42 -9.38 5.61 -23.29
C ASP A 42 -8.07 5.63 -22.48
N ALA A 43 -7.52 6.81 -22.21
CA ALA A 43 -6.37 6.98 -21.32
C ALA A 43 -6.69 6.58 -19.87
N LEU A 44 -7.88 6.94 -19.37
CA LEU A 44 -8.36 6.53 -18.04
C LEU A 44 -8.55 5.01 -17.97
N ALA A 45 -9.12 4.39 -18.99
CA ALA A 45 -9.29 2.94 -19.05
C ALA A 45 -7.95 2.20 -18.96
N GLN A 46 -6.94 2.65 -19.73
CA GLN A 46 -5.58 2.10 -19.66
C GLN A 46 -4.94 2.28 -18.28
N ARG A 47 -5.19 3.41 -17.62
CA ARG A 47 -4.68 3.68 -16.28
C ARG A 47 -5.35 2.77 -15.23
N ILE A 48 -6.65 2.55 -15.34
CA ILE A 48 -7.40 1.63 -14.47
C ILE A 48 -6.86 0.21 -14.62
N GLU A 49 -6.62 -0.24 -15.85
CA GLU A 49 -6.07 -1.58 -16.13
C GLU A 49 -4.66 -1.76 -15.53
N ARG A 50 -3.77 -0.76 -15.68
CA ARG A 50 -2.45 -0.81 -15.01
C ARG A 50 -2.58 -0.86 -13.50
N LEU A 51 -3.44 -0.02 -12.92
CA LEU A 51 -3.61 0.04 -11.46
C LEU A 51 -4.21 -1.25 -10.91
N SER A 52 -5.14 -1.88 -11.63
CA SER A 52 -5.70 -3.18 -11.22
C SER A 52 -4.62 -4.27 -11.23
N GLY A 53 -3.78 -4.31 -12.27
CA GLY A 53 -2.62 -5.20 -12.33
C GLY A 53 -1.67 -5.02 -11.15
N MET A 54 -1.23 -3.78 -10.89
CA MET A 54 -0.35 -3.47 -9.76
C MET A 54 -0.98 -3.83 -8.41
N LEU A 55 -2.29 -3.63 -8.24
CA LEU A 55 -3.00 -3.99 -7.01
C LEU A 55 -3.02 -5.51 -6.81
N THR A 56 -3.25 -6.28 -7.88
CA THR A 56 -3.22 -7.75 -7.80
C THR A 56 -1.85 -8.27 -7.43
N GLU A 57 -0.78 -7.76 -8.05
CA GLU A 57 0.60 -8.13 -7.72
C GLU A 57 0.95 -7.77 -6.27
N SER A 58 0.57 -6.57 -5.81
CA SER A 58 0.78 -6.13 -4.43
C SER A 58 0.05 -7.01 -3.42
N ARG A 59 -1.16 -7.48 -3.74
CA ARG A 59 -1.92 -8.42 -2.89
C ARG A 59 -1.26 -9.79 -2.80
N VAL A 60 -0.72 -10.29 -3.91
CA VAL A 60 0.01 -11.56 -3.90
C VAL A 60 1.31 -11.44 -3.09
N ALA A 61 2.05 -10.34 -3.28
CA ALA A 61 3.29 -10.10 -2.54
C ALA A 61 3.06 -9.99 -1.03
N THR A 62 2.05 -9.23 -0.61
CA THR A 62 1.68 -9.08 0.81
C THR A 62 1.28 -10.42 1.43
N LYS A 63 0.40 -11.17 0.77
CA LYS A 63 0.02 -12.50 1.26
C LYS A 63 1.23 -13.45 1.39
N SER A 64 2.12 -13.45 0.40
CA SER A 64 3.33 -14.29 0.47
C SER A 64 4.29 -13.88 1.59
N ALA A 65 4.30 -12.60 1.96
CA ALA A 65 5.12 -12.09 3.05
C ALA A 65 4.51 -12.47 4.41
N GLU A 66 3.18 -12.41 4.54
CA GLU A 66 2.43 -12.89 5.71
C GLU A 66 2.70 -14.38 5.95
N GLU A 67 2.54 -15.22 4.93
CA GLU A 67 2.79 -16.66 5.03
C GLU A 67 4.24 -16.98 5.45
N ARG A 68 5.23 -16.20 4.97
CA ARG A 68 6.63 -16.33 5.40
C ARG A 68 6.83 -15.88 6.84
N ALA A 69 6.19 -14.80 7.26
CA ALA A 69 6.26 -14.32 8.64
C ALA A 69 5.68 -15.35 9.61
N ASP A 70 4.53 -15.94 9.29
CA ASP A 70 3.90 -16.99 10.09
C ASP A 70 4.81 -18.23 10.20
N ALA A 71 5.41 -18.66 9.08
CA ALA A 71 6.35 -19.78 9.08
C ALA A 71 7.58 -19.51 9.96
N LEU A 72 8.13 -18.29 9.91
CA LEU A 72 9.26 -17.88 10.75
C LEU A 72 8.87 -17.79 12.24
N ALA A 73 7.65 -17.33 12.54
CA ALA A 73 7.15 -17.28 13.91
C ALA A 73 7.06 -18.69 14.52
N VAL A 74 6.51 -19.65 13.76
CA VAL A 74 6.44 -21.06 14.18
C VAL A 74 7.84 -21.66 14.38
N GLU A 75 8.77 -21.41 13.45
CA GLU A 75 10.14 -21.92 13.57
C GLU A 75 10.88 -21.31 14.78
N ASN A 76 10.72 -20.00 15.00
CA ASN A 76 11.33 -19.32 16.13
C ASN A 76 10.75 -19.78 17.47
N ALA A 77 9.44 -20.07 17.55
CA ALA A 77 8.83 -20.67 18.72
C ALA A 77 9.44 -22.05 19.01
N ALA A 78 9.54 -22.92 18.01
CA ALA A 78 10.14 -24.24 18.16
C ALA A 78 11.62 -24.17 18.59
N ARG A 79 12.39 -23.23 18.04
CA ARG A 79 13.78 -22.96 18.46
C ARG A 79 13.83 -22.45 19.91
N GLY A 80 12.92 -21.56 20.30
CA GLY A 80 12.78 -21.06 21.67
C GLY A 80 12.58 -22.19 22.68
N GLU A 81 11.65 -23.12 22.40
CA GLU A 81 11.41 -24.30 23.24
C GLU A 81 12.64 -25.20 23.40
N ILE A 82 13.43 -25.37 22.33
CA ILE A 82 14.68 -26.13 22.39
C ILE A 82 15.70 -25.43 23.29
N ILE A 83 15.83 -24.10 23.16
CA ILE A 83 16.75 -23.30 23.98
C ILE A 83 16.35 -23.37 25.45
N GLU A 84 15.07 -23.25 25.79
CA GLU A 84 14.55 -23.40 27.15
C GLU A 84 14.92 -24.77 27.75
N ARG A 85 14.72 -25.84 26.98
CA ARG A 85 15.05 -27.20 27.41
C ARG A 85 16.54 -27.37 27.66
N LEU A 86 17.38 -26.83 26.77
CA LEU A 86 18.83 -26.86 26.93
C LEU A 86 19.26 -26.13 28.20
N ILE A 87 18.73 -24.93 28.45
CA ILE A 87 18.97 -24.19 29.69
C ILE A 87 18.60 -25.04 30.91
N GLY A 88 17.44 -25.69 30.91
CA GLY A 88 17.01 -26.58 31.98
C GLY A 88 18.00 -27.73 32.23
N ILE A 89 18.47 -28.40 31.17
CA ILE A 89 19.41 -29.52 31.27
C ILE A 89 20.76 -29.06 31.84
N PHE A 90 21.32 -27.97 31.31
CA PHE A 90 22.64 -27.49 31.74
C PHE A 90 22.61 -26.94 33.17
N THR A 91 21.56 -26.20 33.53
CA THR A 91 21.38 -25.71 34.91
C THR A 91 21.20 -26.86 35.90
N ALA A 92 20.41 -27.88 35.57
CA ALA A 92 20.26 -29.09 36.39
C ALA A 92 21.56 -29.90 36.53
N SER A 93 22.44 -29.82 35.52
CA SER A 93 23.76 -30.45 35.53
C SER A 93 24.82 -29.65 36.31
N GLY A 94 24.44 -28.52 36.92
CA GLY A 94 25.33 -27.71 37.75
C GLY A 94 26.09 -26.60 37.01
N TYR A 95 25.80 -26.34 35.73
CA TYR A 95 26.38 -25.22 35.01
C TYR A 95 25.65 -23.91 35.34
N HIS A 96 26.39 -22.80 35.29
CA HIS A 96 25.88 -21.47 35.60
C HIS A 96 26.19 -20.49 34.47
N ALA A 97 25.27 -19.55 34.24
CA ALA A 97 25.40 -18.56 33.17
C ALA A 97 26.50 -17.57 33.54
N MET A 98 27.58 -17.53 32.77
CA MET A 98 28.68 -16.61 33.01
C MET A 98 29.11 -15.93 31.70
N GLN A 99 28.95 -14.62 31.67
CA GLN A 99 29.45 -13.80 30.57
C GLN A 99 30.98 -13.86 30.51
N ASN A 100 31.53 -14.02 29.30
CA ASN A 100 32.98 -14.11 29.06
C ASN A 100 33.68 -15.28 29.76
N SER A 101 32.93 -16.33 30.13
CA SER A 101 33.53 -17.56 30.64
C SER A 101 34.40 -18.24 29.59
N HIS A 102 35.54 -18.80 30.01
CA HIS A 102 36.34 -19.69 29.15
C HIS A 102 35.77 -21.12 29.11
N ASP A 103 34.88 -21.48 30.05
CA ASP A 103 34.09 -22.70 29.96
C ASP A 103 32.97 -22.51 28.92
N PRO A 104 32.94 -23.32 27.84
CA PRO A 104 32.01 -23.15 26.74
C PRO A 104 30.56 -23.33 27.17
N CYS A 105 30.28 -24.23 28.13
CA CYS A 105 28.90 -24.48 28.58
C CYS A 105 28.34 -23.27 29.32
N SER A 106 29.13 -22.66 30.21
CA SER A 106 28.74 -21.48 30.98
C SER A 106 28.57 -20.23 30.11
N SER A 107 29.40 -20.08 29.07
CA SER A 107 29.27 -19.00 28.07
C SER A 107 28.02 -19.19 27.20
N LEU A 108 27.80 -20.40 26.66
CA LEU A 108 26.61 -20.70 25.86
C LEU A 108 25.31 -20.56 26.67
N LEU A 109 25.32 -20.94 27.94
CA LEU A 109 24.18 -20.75 28.84
C LEU A 109 23.84 -19.26 29.01
N PHE A 110 24.85 -18.40 29.12
CA PHE A 110 24.65 -16.96 29.19
C PHE A 110 23.98 -16.44 27.92
N ASP A 111 24.47 -16.81 26.74
CA ASP A 111 23.87 -16.40 25.46
C ASP A 111 22.42 -16.90 25.32
N ALA A 112 22.15 -18.15 25.70
CA ALA A 112 20.81 -18.74 25.69
C ALA A 112 19.82 -17.97 26.58
N PHE A 113 20.24 -17.56 27.78
CA PHE A 113 19.41 -16.72 28.66
C PHE A 113 19.15 -15.34 28.06
N GLN A 114 20.10 -14.76 27.32
CA GLN A 114 19.91 -13.47 26.67
C GLN A 114 18.89 -13.57 25.53
N VAL A 115 18.91 -14.65 24.75
CA VAL A 115 17.95 -14.89 23.67
C VAL A 115 16.52 -14.99 24.21
N ILE A 116 16.30 -15.65 25.34
CA ILE A 116 14.96 -15.77 25.97
C ILE A 116 14.50 -14.47 26.64
N ARG A 117 15.43 -13.68 27.17
CA ARG A 117 15.11 -12.40 27.83
C ARG A 117 14.78 -11.28 26.86
N GLN A 118 15.12 -11.42 25.58
CA GLN A 118 14.66 -10.46 24.59
C GLN A 118 13.12 -10.53 24.57
N PRO A 119 12.41 -9.40 24.74
CA PRO A 119 10.96 -9.39 24.67
C PRO A 119 10.58 -10.06 23.36
N ALA A 120 9.59 -10.97 23.41
CA ALA A 120 9.13 -11.75 22.27
C ALA A 120 9.15 -10.85 21.04
N THR A 121 9.94 -11.24 20.04
CA THR A 121 10.18 -10.44 18.84
C THR A 121 8.86 -9.92 18.29
N ASP A 122 7.78 -10.68 18.46
CA ASP A 122 6.39 -10.35 18.13
C ASP A 122 5.80 -9.15 18.89
N ALA A 123 6.02 -9.00 20.19
CA ALA A 123 5.54 -7.84 20.94
C ALA A 123 6.31 -6.56 20.55
N ALA A 124 7.62 -6.69 20.30
CA ALA A 124 8.42 -5.60 19.77
C ALA A 124 8.04 -5.27 18.32
N LEU A 125 7.76 -6.28 17.48
CA LEU A 125 7.31 -6.10 16.11
C LEU A 125 5.92 -5.45 16.08
N ALA A 126 4.99 -5.90 16.92
CA ALA A 126 3.65 -5.37 17.03
C ALA A 126 3.68 -3.91 17.46
N ALA A 127 4.50 -3.55 18.46
CA ALA A 127 4.70 -2.16 18.88
C ALA A 127 5.29 -1.30 17.75
N ILE A 128 6.26 -1.81 16.99
CA ILE A 128 6.84 -1.11 15.83
C ILE A 128 5.79 -0.94 14.72
N GLN A 129 4.97 -1.95 14.46
CA GLN A 129 3.90 -1.89 13.47
C GLN A 129 2.81 -0.91 13.86
N GLU A 130 2.37 -0.94 15.13
CA GLU A 130 1.39 0.01 15.68
C GLU A 130 1.91 1.44 15.58
N GLN A 131 3.16 1.69 15.97
CA GLN A 131 3.82 2.99 15.81
C GLN A 131 3.89 3.43 14.34
N ALA A 132 4.26 2.53 13.43
CA ALA A 132 4.34 2.83 11.99
C ALA A 132 2.96 3.19 11.40
N ILE A 133 1.89 2.53 11.87
CA ILE A 133 0.51 2.85 11.48
C ILE A 133 0.11 4.23 12.01
N GLU A 134 0.39 4.53 13.27
CA GLU A 134 0.10 5.85 13.84
C GLU A 134 0.82 6.98 13.09
N ASP A 135 2.10 6.80 12.77
CA ASP A 135 2.89 7.81 12.08
C ASP A 135 2.42 7.99 10.62
N ALA A 136 2.01 6.91 9.96
CA ALA A 136 1.35 6.97 8.66
C ALA A 136 0.03 7.75 8.73
N VAL A 137 -0.81 7.51 9.75
CA VAL A 137 -2.06 8.25 9.97
C VAL A 137 -1.78 9.73 10.19
N LYS A 138 -0.82 10.09 11.05
CA LYS A 138 -0.40 11.48 11.28
C LYS A 138 0.05 12.15 9.98
N LYS A 139 0.81 11.45 9.14
CA LYS A 139 1.25 11.97 7.84
C LYS A 139 0.07 12.21 6.89
N VAL A 140 -0.89 11.30 6.83
CA VAL A 140 -2.11 11.50 6.02
C VAL A 140 -2.94 12.68 6.53
N LEU A 141 -3.11 12.80 7.85
CA LEU A 141 -3.84 13.91 8.48
C LEU A 141 -3.10 15.25 8.39
N SER A 142 -1.79 15.27 8.17
CA SER A 142 -1.01 16.50 7.99
C SER A 142 -1.31 17.24 6.68
N VAL A 143 -2.02 16.60 5.75
CA VAL A 143 -2.43 17.20 4.49
C VAL A 143 -3.89 17.60 4.60
N ASP A 144 -4.15 18.90 4.66
CA ASP A 144 -5.46 19.48 4.94
C ASP A 144 -6.36 19.41 3.68
N THR A 145 -6.79 18.21 3.29
CA THR A 145 -7.65 17.99 2.12
C THR A 145 -8.43 16.68 2.18
N ILE A 146 -9.63 16.65 1.59
CA ILE A 146 -10.33 15.41 1.24
C ILE A 146 -9.55 14.75 0.10
N ALA A 147 -8.51 14.00 0.45
CA ALA A 147 -7.63 13.37 -0.51
C ALA A 147 -8.27 12.12 -1.12
N SER A 148 -8.20 11.98 -2.44
CA SER A 148 -8.57 10.73 -3.09
C SER A 148 -7.64 9.60 -2.63
N THR A 149 -8.12 8.36 -2.71
CA THR A 149 -7.31 7.17 -2.34
C THR A 149 -5.96 7.12 -3.08
N ALA A 150 -5.89 7.69 -4.28
CA ALA A 150 -4.66 7.81 -5.05
C ALA A 150 -3.66 8.81 -4.44
N VAL A 151 -4.14 9.95 -3.93
CA VAL A 151 -3.31 10.96 -3.26
C VAL A 151 -2.79 10.41 -1.93
N ILE A 152 -3.64 9.74 -1.15
CA ILE A 152 -3.25 9.06 0.10
C ILE A 152 -2.18 8.00 -0.19
N SER A 153 -2.39 7.18 -1.22
CA SER A 153 -1.42 6.15 -1.61
C SER A 153 -0.08 6.74 -2.04
N HIS A 154 -0.09 7.87 -2.76
CA HIS A 154 1.15 8.53 -3.15
C HIS A 154 1.91 9.07 -1.93
N LEU A 155 1.22 9.77 -1.02
CA LEU A 155 1.80 10.28 0.24
C LEU A 155 2.43 9.17 1.08
N LEU A 156 1.72 8.06 1.28
CA LEU A 156 2.22 6.93 2.05
C LEU A 156 3.44 6.27 1.39
N ARG A 157 3.45 6.19 0.05
CA ARG A 157 4.62 5.67 -0.69
C ARG A 157 5.83 6.60 -0.57
N THR A 158 5.62 7.90 -0.71
CA THR A 158 6.70 8.90 -0.57
C THR A 158 7.29 8.86 0.83
N TYR A 159 6.43 8.81 1.85
CA TYR A 159 6.87 8.66 3.24
C TYR A 159 7.62 7.35 3.49
N ALA A 160 7.16 6.24 2.90
CA ALA A 160 7.86 4.97 2.99
C ALA A 160 9.24 5.00 2.31
N THR A 161 9.42 5.76 1.22
CA THR A 161 10.73 6.00 0.62
C THR A 161 11.62 6.87 1.50
N GLU A 162 11.10 7.98 2.06
CA GLU A 162 11.84 8.85 2.99
C GLU A 162 12.40 8.04 4.17
N LEU A 163 11.59 7.16 4.77
CA LEU A 163 12.02 6.29 5.88
C LEU A 163 13.11 5.27 5.49
N ARG A 164 13.14 4.82 4.23
CA ARG A 164 14.17 3.90 3.73
C ARG A 164 15.50 4.60 3.46
N GLU A 165 15.42 5.85 3.00
CA GLU A 165 16.59 6.68 2.67
C GLU A 165 17.20 7.37 3.89
N ALA A 166 16.46 7.49 5.00
CA ALA A 166 16.94 8.05 6.26
C ALA A 166 17.83 7.09 7.10
N LYS A 167 18.25 5.95 6.54
CA LYS A 167 19.22 5.00 7.14
C LYS A 167 20.66 5.36 6.74
#